data_AF-A0A7C1XL50-F1
#
_entry.id   AF-A0A7C1XL50-F1
#
_cell.length_a   1.000
_cell.length_b   1.000
_cell.length_c   1.000
_cell.angle_alpha   90.00
_cell.angle_beta   90.00
_cell.angle_gamma   90.00
#
_symmetry.space_group_name_H-M   'P 1'
#
loop_
_entity.id
_entity.type
_entity.pdbx_description
1 polymer ?
#
loop_
_entity_poly.entity_id
_entity_poly.type
_entity_poly.pdbx_seq_one_letter_code
_entity_poly.pdbx_strand_id
1 'polypeptide(L)'
;MDLDDRAGRFAVQGEIGCADCRGMLVFCFRIPFGIPAQGNRRHMSGKPHVFRRHLLIGLLMLIPAMGLAAGKEKVARAVFTTGVENREPVDQVLRLNNTHREVYFFTELRHFDGQTVTHRWEYEGNMVTERKFEVGGPRWRVASRKALNPAMTGRWSVTVLNGEGWPVYTAAFDYVKKEDYPEDAILPPPPP
;
A
#
# COMPACT_ATOMS: atom_id res chain seq x y z
N MET A 1 36.65 5.05 -60.74
CA MET A 1 37.23 6.39 -60.95
C MET A 1 36.27 7.37 -60.30
N ASP A 2 36.46 7.89 -59.11
CA ASP A 2 37.52 7.82 -58.07
C ASP A 2 36.78 8.05 -56.73
N LEU A 3 36.97 7.22 -55.70
CA LEU A 3 38.09 7.17 -54.74
C LEU A 3 38.15 8.39 -53.80
N ASP A 4 38.06 8.03 -52.50
CA ASP A 4 38.76 8.64 -51.37
C ASP A 4 38.32 10.03 -50.87
N ASP A 5 38.41 10.40 -49.59
CA ASP A 5 38.83 9.76 -48.34
C ASP A 5 38.63 10.85 -47.27
N ARG A 6 38.24 10.50 -46.04
CA ARG A 6 38.87 11.02 -44.83
C ARG A 6 38.23 10.47 -43.57
N ALA A 7 38.95 9.50 -43.04
CA ALA A 7 39.08 9.25 -41.61
C ALA A 7 39.37 10.53 -40.80
N GLY A 8 38.79 10.59 -39.61
CA GLY A 8 39.16 11.51 -38.54
C GLY A 8 39.09 10.78 -37.20
N ARG A 9 40.22 10.17 -36.81
CA ARG A 9 40.47 9.61 -35.48
C ARG A 9 40.57 10.76 -34.46
N PHE A 10 39.96 10.59 -33.29
CA PHE A 10 40.53 11.12 -32.05
C PHE A 10 40.38 10.05 -30.96
N ALA A 11 41.51 9.73 -30.34
CA ALA A 11 41.64 8.81 -29.22
C ALA A 11 41.79 9.62 -27.91
N VAL A 12 41.77 8.86 -26.79
CA VAL A 12 42.45 9.12 -25.49
C VAL A 12 41.53 9.37 -24.28
N GLN A 13 41.40 8.28 -23.49
CA GLN A 13 41.52 8.11 -22.02
C GLN A 13 40.94 9.17 -21.06
N GLY A 14 40.05 8.74 -20.16
CA GLY A 14 40.30 8.60 -18.70
C GLY A 14 39.16 9.35 -17.99
N GLU A 15 38.55 8.96 -16.88
CA GLU A 15 39.02 8.21 -15.71
C GLU A 15 37.85 7.46 -15.04
N ILE A 16 38.19 6.37 -14.37
CA ILE A 16 37.31 5.61 -13.48
C ILE A 16 37.36 6.32 -12.13
N GLY A 17 36.31 7.07 -11.79
CA GLY A 17 36.14 7.73 -10.50
C GLY A 17 35.56 6.79 -9.46
N CYS A 18 36.41 6.39 -8.51
CA CYS A 18 36.13 5.51 -7.40
C CYS A 18 35.08 6.08 -6.42
N ALA A 19 34.44 5.16 -5.70
CA ALA A 19 33.49 5.41 -4.62
C ALA A 19 34.03 6.35 -3.53
N ASP A 20 33.20 7.28 -3.08
CA ASP A 20 33.30 7.85 -1.73
C ASP A 20 31.97 7.66 -1.00
N CYS A 21 31.93 6.61 -0.17
CA CYS A 21 30.92 6.36 0.83
C CYS A 21 31.37 7.01 2.15
N ARG A 22 30.99 8.26 2.39
CA ARG A 22 31.18 8.90 3.70
C ARG A 22 29.98 9.78 4.06
N GLY A 23 29.24 9.38 5.08
CA GLY A 23 28.17 10.21 5.65
C GLY A 23 27.24 9.53 6.65
N MET A 24 27.73 8.56 7.43
CA MET A 24 26.96 7.96 8.53
C MET A 24 26.99 8.91 9.74
N LEU A 25 26.04 9.85 9.81
CA LEU A 25 25.78 10.61 11.03
C LEU A 25 24.95 9.74 11.99
N VAL A 26 25.69 8.99 12.81
CA VAL A 26 25.17 8.29 13.99
C VAL A 26 24.73 9.34 15.01
N PHE A 27 23.42 9.57 15.12
CA PHE A 27 22.83 10.26 16.26
C PHE A 27 22.88 9.33 17.48
N CYS A 28 23.98 9.40 18.22
CA CYS A 28 24.06 8.83 19.57
C CYS A 28 23.16 9.64 20.52
N PHE A 29 21.94 9.15 20.74
CA PHE A 29 21.05 9.61 21.80
C PHE A 29 21.70 9.33 23.17
N ARG A 30 22.20 10.38 23.81
CA ARG A 30 22.75 10.35 25.16
C ARG A 30 21.59 10.40 26.16
N ILE A 31 21.11 9.24 26.59
CA ILE A 31 20.12 9.11 27.67
C ILE A 31 20.88 9.13 29.01
N PRO A 32 20.66 10.12 29.89
CA PRO A 32 21.16 10.04 31.26
C PRO A 32 20.28 9.07 32.08
N PHE A 33 20.83 7.88 32.37
CA PHE A 33 20.29 6.97 33.37
C PHE A 33 20.43 7.61 34.76
N GLY A 34 19.32 8.12 35.30
CA GLY A 34 19.17 8.50 36.69
C GLY A 34 18.84 7.27 37.55
N ILE A 35 19.80 6.82 38.34
CA ILE A 35 19.60 5.84 39.41
C ILE A 35 19.17 6.59 40.67
N PRO A 36 18.03 6.25 41.29
CA PRO A 36 17.89 6.44 42.73
C PRO A 36 17.81 5.11 43.49
N ALA A 37 18.34 5.19 44.70
CA ALA A 37 18.77 4.10 45.57
C ALA A 37 17.63 3.29 46.19
N GLN A 38 17.92 2.00 46.43
CA GLN A 38 17.07 1.11 47.21
C GLN A 38 17.00 1.53 48.69
N GLY A 39 15.77 1.84 49.14
CA GLY A 39 15.43 2.12 50.53
C GLY A 39 14.83 0.90 51.24
N ASN A 40 15.62 0.35 52.15
CA ASN A 40 15.37 -0.43 53.36
C ASN A 40 14.07 -1.25 53.56
N ARG A 41 14.36 -2.49 53.95
CA ARG A 41 13.54 -3.55 54.56
C ARG A 41 12.81 -3.05 55.82
N ARG A 42 11.49 -3.28 55.91
CA ARG A 42 10.82 -3.49 57.20
C ARG A 42 9.90 -4.70 57.15
N HIS A 43 9.99 -5.44 58.24
CA HIS A 43 9.47 -6.74 58.55
C HIS A 43 8.17 -6.60 59.35
N MET A 44 7.07 -7.24 58.92
CA MET A 44 5.92 -7.68 59.73
C MET A 44 5.30 -8.86 58.95
N SER A 45 5.47 -10.13 59.33
CA SER A 45 4.91 -10.86 60.47
C SER A 45 3.38 -10.77 60.57
N GLY A 46 2.71 -11.86 60.21
CA GLY A 46 1.26 -12.06 60.34
C GLY A 46 0.76 -13.26 59.53
N LYS A 47 0.91 -14.48 60.08
CA LYS A 47 0.21 -15.69 59.61
C LYS A 47 -1.27 -15.66 60.10
N PRO A 48 -2.07 -16.71 59.92
CA PRO A 48 -2.99 -16.91 58.80
C PRO A 48 -4.44 -16.99 59.28
N HIS A 49 -5.39 -16.40 58.54
CA HIS A 49 -6.80 -16.70 58.76
C HIS A 49 -7.40 -17.42 57.56
N VAL A 50 -7.68 -18.69 57.82
CA VAL A 50 -8.49 -19.61 57.02
C VAL A 50 -9.85 -18.97 56.76
N PHE A 51 -10.03 -18.38 55.58
CA PHE A 51 -11.35 -17.96 55.12
C PHE A 51 -12.01 -19.10 54.36
N ARG A 52 -12.62 -19.97 55.17
CA ARG A 52 -13.94 -20.60 55.00
C ARG A 52 -14.45 -20.77 53.55
N ARG A 53 -14.56 -22.05 53.17
CA ARG A 53 -15.33 -22.62 52.04
C ARG A 53 -16.64 -21.86 51.81
N HIS A 54 -16.76 -21.20 50.67
CA HIS A 54 -18.03 -20.99 50.00
C HIS A 54 -17.95 -21.55 48.58
N LEU A 55 -18.42 -22.79 48.47
CA LEU A 55 -18.81 -23.46 47.24
C LEU A 55 -19.98 -22.67 46.62
N LEU A 56 -19.67 -21.77 45.69
CA LEU A 56 -20.61 -21.23 44.72
C LEU A 56 -20.02 -21.50 43.33
N ILE A 57 -20.05 -22.77 42.94
CA ILE A 57 -19.94 -23.20 41.55
C ILE A 57 -21.29 -22.86 40.91
N GLY A 58 -21.49 -21.59 40.61
CA GLY A 58 -22.70 -21.06 40.01
C GLY A 58 -22.45 -20.73 38.55
N LEU A 59 -22.81 -21.68 37.68
CA LEU A 59 -23.09 -21.50 36.25
C LEU A 59 -22.02 -20.74 35.44
N LEU A 60 -20.95 -21.46 35.09
CA LEU A 60 -20.10 -21.12 33.95
C LEU A 60 -20.97 -21.15 32.69
N MET A 61 -21.36 -19.97 32.21
CA MET A 61 -21.98 -19.78 30.90
C MET A 61 -21.10 -20.44 29.84
N LEU A 62 -21.48 -21.63 29.39
CA LEU A 62 -21.00 -22.23 28.15
C LEU A 62 -21.55 -21.39 27.00
N ILE A 63 -20.94 -20.24 26.76
CA ILE A 63 -21.07 -19.55 25.48
C ILE A 63 -20.33 -20.45 24.49
N PRO A 64 -21.01 -21.12 23.54
CA PRO A 64 -20.28 -21.71 22.43
C PRO A 64 -19.60 -20.54 21.73
N ALA A 65 -18.27 -20.54 21.70
CA ALA A 65 -17.52 -19.69 20.80
C ALA A 65 -17.87 -20.14 19.38
N MET A 66 -18.96 -19.58 18.83
CA MET A 66 -19.31 -19.70 17.43
C MET A 66 -18.23 -18.94 16.67
N GLY A 67 -17.12 -19.61 16.42
CA GLY A 67 -16.02 -19.07 15.64
C GLY A 67 -16.52 -18.91 14.21
N LEU A 68 -16.94 -17.69 13.85
CA LEU A 68 -16.98 -17.29 12.46
C LEU A 68 -15.54 -17.37 11.96
N ALA A 69 -15.23 -18.43 11.21
CA ALA A 69 -14.02 -18.47 10.40
C ALA A 69 -14.17 -17.43 9.29
N ALA A 70 -13.99 -16.16 9.63
CA ALA A 70 -13.85 -15.10 8.66
C ALA A 70 -12.56 -15.35 7.87
N GLY A 71 -12.67 -15.40 6.55
CA GLY A 71 -11.48 -15.38 5.70
C GLY A 71 -10.70 -14.08 5.94
N LYS A 72 -9.39 -14.09 5.70
CA LYS A 72 -8.59 -12.87 5.80
C LYS A 72 -8.91 -11.93 4.63
N GLU A 73 -9.04 -10.64 4.93
CA GLU A 73 -9.14 -9.56 3.94
C GLU A 73 -8.15 -9.74 2.79
N LYS A 74 -8.66 -9.75 1.56
CA LYS A 74 -7.83 -9.94 0.36
C LYS A 74 -8.37 -9.15 -0.81
N VAL A 75 -7.48 -8.41 -1.47
CA VAL A 75 -7.72 -7.86 -2.81
C VAL A 75 -7.39 -8.95 -3.82
N ALA A 76 -8.42 -9.54 -4.45
CA ALA A 76 -8.26 -10.64 -5.40
C ALA A 76 -7.80 -10.15 -6.78
N ARG A 77 -8.29 -9.00 -7.22
CA ARG A 77 -7.85 -8.29 -8.43
C ARG A 77 -7.82 -6.80 -8.16
N ALA A 78 -6.85 -6.13 -8.78
CA ALA A 78 -6.71 -4.68 -8.75
C ALA A 78 -6.03 -4.20 -10.03
N VAL A 79 -6.75 -3.44 -10.84
CA VAL A 79 -6.23 -2.95 -12.13
C VAL A 79 -6.67 -1.53 -12.39
N PHE A 80 -5.77 -0.77 -13.02
CA PHE A 80 -6.18 0.43 -13.76
C PHE A 80 -6.80 0.00 -15.08
N THR A 81 -7.84 0.70 -15.52
CA THR A 81 -8.54 0.40 -16.77
C THR A 81 -9.08 1.68 -17.40
N THR A 82 -9.22 1.70 -18.72
CA THR A 82 -9.84 2.81 -19.44
C THR A 82 -11.36 2.84 -19.25
N GLY A 83 -11.98 1.73 -18.85
CA GLY A 83 -13.42 1.63 -18.65
C GLY A 83 -13.86 0.45 -17.80
N VAL A 84 -15.07 0.54 -17.26
CA VAL A 84 -15.72 -0.57 -16.53
C VAL A 84 -17.07 -0.82 -17.16
N GLU A 85 -17.24 -2.02 -17.73
CA GLU A 85 -18.46 -2.45 -18.40
C GLU A 85 -18.96 -3.74 -17.76
N ASN A 86 -20.27 -3.88 -17.55
CA ASN A 86 -20.86 -5.08 -16.92
C ASN A 86 -20.18 -5.47 -15.58
N ARG A 87 -19.69 -4.47 -14.83
CA ARG A 87 -18.95 -4.63 -13.56
C ARG A 87 -17.61 -5.37 -13.67
N GLU A 88 -16.99 -5.33 -14.85
CA GLU A 88 -15.64 -5.85 -15.11
C GLU A 88 -14.78 -4.77 -15.78
N PRO A 89 -13.46 -4.75 -15.54
CA PRO A 89 -12.56 -3.89 -16.30
C PRO A 89 -12.52 -4.33 -17.77
N VAL A 90 -12.49 -3.38 -18.70
CA VAL A 90 -12.42 -3.69 -20.14
C VAL A 90 -11.00 -4.01 -20.60
N ASP A 91 -10.00 -3.55 -19.84
CA ASP A 91 -8.58 -3.69 -20.12
C ASP A 91 -7.72 -3.55 -18.84
N GLN A 92 -6.41 -3.61 -18.99
CA GLN A 92 -5.45 -3.30 -17.94
C GLN A 92 -4.45 -2.24 -18.43
N VAL A 93 -4.46 -1.10 -17.76
CA VAL A 93 -3.57 0.03 -18.01
C VAL A 93 -2.28 -0.11 -17.19
N LEU A 94 -1.14 -0.05 -17.87
CA LEU A 94 0.19 0.10 -17.26
C LEU A 94 0.81 1.48 -17.55
N ARG A 95 0.48 2.06 -18.71
CA ARG A 95 0.88 3.41 -19.11
C ARG A 95 -0.22 4.05 -19.94
N LEU A 96 -0.51 5.33 -19.68
CA LEU A 96 -1.37 6.16 -20.53
C LEU A 96 -0.64 7.43 -20.91
N ASN A 97 -0.76 7.83 -22.17
CA ASN A 97 -0.35 9.15 -22.60
C ASN A 97 -1.38 10.22 -22.16
N ASN A 98 -0.95 11.48 -22.16
CA ASN A 98 -1.72 12.61 -21.65
C ASN A 98 -2.86 13.11 -22.57
N THR A 99 -3.20 12.38 -23.63
CA THR A 99 -4.44 12.61 -24.36
C THR A 99 -5.66 12.10 -23.60
N HIS A 100 -5.49 11.02 -22.82
CA HIS A 100 -6.51 10.47 -21.92
C HIS A 100 -6.80 11.45 -20.78
N ARG A 101 -8.07 11.64 -20.46
CA ARG A 101 -8.54 12.61 -19.44
C ARG A 101 -9.13 11.97 -18.20
N GLU A 102 -9.22 10.66 -18.19
CA GLU A 102 -9.65 9.89 -17.04
C GLU A 102 -9.09 8.47 -17.08
N VAL A 103 -9.12 7.83 -15.92
CA VAL A 103 -8.79 6.42 -15.72
C VAL A 103 -9.62 5.89 -14.56
N TYR A 104 -9.89 4.59 -14.55
CA TYR A 104 -10.58 3.90 -13.48
C TYR A 104 -9.60 2.99 -12.74
N PHE A 105 -9.80 2.81 -11.44
CA PHE A 105 -9.13 1.78 -10.66
C PHE A 105 -10.17 0.81 -10.13
N PHE A 106 -10.20 -0.39 -10.71
CA PHE A 106 -11.09 -1.49 -10.37
C PHE A 106 -10.46 -2.38 -9.30
N THR A 107 -11.25 -2.79 -8.31
CA THR A 107 -10.86 -3.82 -7.34
C THR A 107 -11.94 -4.88 -7.18
N GLU A 108 -11.50 -6.13 -7.07
CA GLU A 108 -12.30 -7.23 -6.57
C GLU A 108 -11.82 -7.61 -5.16
N LEU A 109 -12.72 -7.48 -4.20
CA LEU A 109 -12.48 -7.62 -2.76
C LEU A 109 -13.04 -8.96 -2.27
N ARG A 110 -12.32 -9.60 -1.34
CA ARG A 110 -12.73 -10.82 -0.64
C ARG A 110 -12.59 -10.63 0.87
N HIS A 111 -13.61 -11.05 1.61
CA HIS A 111 -13.65 -11.00 3.08
C HIS A 111 -13.50 -9.59 3.66
N PHE A 112 -14.12 -8.60 3.00
CA PHE A 112 -14.26 -7.22 3.49
C PHE A 112 -15.71 -6.94 3.93
N ASP A 113 -16.55 -7.96 4.05
CA ASP A 113 -17.97 -7.83 4.41
C ASP A 113 -18.16 -7.00 5.70
N GLY A 114 -19.07 -6.01 5.62
CA GLY A 114 -19.37 -5.09 6.70
C GLY A 114 -18.33 -3.98 6.91
N GLN A 115 -17.25 -3.94 6.12
CA GLN A 115 -16.22 -2.91 6.23
C GLN A 115 -16.39 -1.78 5.21
N THR A 116 -15.69 -0.68 5.47
CA THR A 116 -15.43 0.36 4.48
C THR A 116 -14.03 0.18 3.90
N VAL A 117 -13.93 0.11 2.57
CA VAL A 117 -12.65 0.10 1.85
C VAL A 117 -12.41 1.46 1.22
N THR A 118 -11.16 1.94 1.26
CA THR A 118 -10.77 3.23 0.67
C THR A 118 -9.79 3.05 -0.47
N HIS A 119 -10.08 3.63 -1.63
CA HIS A 119 -9.09 3.87 -2.69
C HIS A 119 -8.46 5.24 -2.47
N ARG A 120 -7.19 5.28 -2.03
CA ARG A 120 -6.40 6.51 -1.89
C ARG A 120 -5.55 6.73 -3.13
N TRP A 121 -5.88 7.77 -3.90
CA TRP A 121 -5.15 8.19 -5.09
C TRP A 121 -3.99 9.10 -4.71
N GLU A 122 -2.82 8.79 -5.24
CA GLU A 122 -1.57 9.50 -5.01
C GLU A 122 -0.92 9.87 -6.35
N TYR A 123 -0.28 11.04 -6.39
CA TYR A 123 0.52 11.52 -7.51
C TYR A 123 1.92 11.85 -6.99
N GLU A 124 2.95 11.23 -7.57
CA GLU A 124 4.34 11.40 -7.11
C GLU A 124 4.47 11.21 -5.58
N GLY A 125 3.77 10.20 -5.04
CA GLY A 125 3.74 9.88 -3.61
C GLY A 125 2.89 10.80 -2.73
N ASN A 126 2.31 11.88 -3.29
CA ASN A 126 1.46 12.80 -2.55
C ASN A 126 -0.01 12.43 -2.71
N MET A 127 -0.74 12.31 -1.59
CA MET A 127 -2.17 12.05 -1.60
C MET A 127 -2.93 13.16 -2.33
N VAL A 128 -3.78 12.78 -3.29
CA VAL A 128 -4.61 13.70 -4.07
C VAL A 128 -6.09 13.57 -3.70
N THR A 129 -6.61 12.36 -3.54
CA THR A 129 -8.01 12.15 -3.14
C THR A 129 -8.25 10.75 -2.60
N GLU A 130 -9.33 10.59 -1.83
CA GLU A 130 -9.79 9.29 -1.33
C GLU A 130 -11.22 9.00 -1.82
N ARG A 131 -11.52 7.73 -2.05
CA ARG A 131 -12.87 7.24 -2.36
C ARG A 131 -13.19 6.05 -1.49
N LYS A 132 -14.26 6.17 -0.71
CA LYS A 132 -14.73 5.16 0.25
C LYS A 132 -15.86 4.33 -0.34
N PHE A 133 -15.87 3.04 -0.02
CA PHE A 133 -16.86 2.08 -0.47
C PHE A 133 -17.30 1.20 0.69
N GLU A 134 -18.61 1.12 0.92
CA GLU A 134 -19.20 0.16 1.85
C GLU A 134 -19.30 -1.22 1.18
N VAL A 135 -18.75 -2.24 1.83
CA VAL A 135 -18.68 -3.60 1.30
C VAL A 135 -19.80 -4.45 1.91
N GLY A 136 -20.78 -4.82 1.08
CA GLY A 136 -21.98 -5.52 1.54
C GLY A 136 -21.92 -7.05 1.50
N GLY A 137 -20.80 -7.65 1.09
CA GLY A 137 -20.74 -9.10 0.94
C GLY A 137 -19.32 -9.69 0.85
N PRO A 138 -19.21 -11.02 0.93
CA PRO A 138 -17.92 -11.71 1.05
C PRO A 138 -17.07 -11.65 -0.23
N ARG A 139 -17.70 -11.34 -1.37
CA ARG A 139 -17.07 -10.94 -2.64
C ARG A 139 -17.71 -9.63 -3.05
N TRP A 140 -16.91 -8.62 -3.34
CA TRP A 140 -17.42 -7.31 -3.76
C TRP A 140 -16.54 -6.72 -4.84
N ARG A 141 -17.13 -6.01 -5.80
CA ARG A 141 -16.39 -5.32 -6.86
C ARG A 141 -16.73 -3.85 -6.83
N VAL A 142 -15.71 -3.01 -6.82
CA VAL A 142 -15.84 -1.55 -6.82
C VAL A 142 -14.84 -0.95 -7.78
N ALA A 143 -15.12 0.26 -8.24
CA ALA A 143 -14.18 1.04 -9.02
C ALA A 143 -14.24 2.50 -8.59
N SER A 144 -13.09 3.17 -8.55
CA SER A 144 -13.01 4.62 -8.43
C SER A 144 -12.54 5.23 -9.74
N ARG A 145 -13.14 6.35 -10.14
CA ARG A 145 -12.72 7.13 -11.31
C ARG A 145 -11.81 8.27 -10.88
N LYS A 146 -10.77 8.55 -11.67
CA LYS A 146 -9.93 9.73 -11.55
C LYS A 146 -9.90 10.51 -12.86
N ALA A 147 -10.28 11.78 -12.81
CA ALA A 147 -9.97 12.71 -13.89
C ALA A 147 -8.48 13.06 -13.85
N LEU A 148 -7.81 12.96 -15.00
CA LEU A 148 -6.39 13.19 -15.17
C LEU A 148 -6.16 14.57 -15.79
N ASN A 149 -5.35 15.39 -15.12
CA ASN A 149 -4.88 16.65 -15.67
C ASN A 149 -3.67 16.35 -16.58
N PRO A 150 -3.68 16.70 -17.88
CA PRO A 150 -2.58 16.42 -18.81
C PRO A 150 -1.23 17.03 -18.43
N ALA A 151 -1.22 18.03 -17.55
CA ALA A 151 0.01 18.63 -17.04
C ALA A 151 0.63 17.82 -15.90
N MET A 152 -0.12 16.93 -15.26
CA MET A 152 0.34 16.09 -14.13
C MET A 152 0.85 14.73 -14.64
N THR A 153 1.75 14.77 -15.62
CA THR A 153 2.47 13.58 -16.09
C THR A 153 3.49 13.14 -15.07
N GLY A 154 3.49 11.87 -14.73
CA GLY A 154 4.30 11.29 -13.67
C GLY A 154 3.74 9.95 -13.22
N ARG A 155 4.26 9.45 -12.10
CA ARG A 155 3.77 8.23 -11.47
C ARG A 155 2.50 8.51 -10.68
N TRP A 156 1.46 7.77 -11.02
CA TRP A 156 0.20 7.73 -10.29
C TRP A 156 0.06 6.39 -9.58
N SER A 157 -0.46 6.41 -8.36
CA SER A 157 -0.74 5.19 -7.61
C SER A 157 -2.10 5.24 -6.92
N VAL A 158 -2.63 4.05 -6.65
CA VAL A 158 -3.75 3.86 -5.74
C VAL A 158 -3.34 2.86 -4.68
N THR A 159 -3.49 3.28 -3.42
CA THR A 159 -3.38 2.42 -2.25
C THR A 159 -4.79 2.08 -1.77
N VAL A 160 -5.08 0.78 -1.64
CA VAL A 160 -6.31 0.26 -1.04
C VAL A 160 -6.09 0.18 0.47
N LEU A 161 -6.95 0.85 1.24
CA LEU A 161 -6.95 0.81 2.70
C LEU A 161 -8.17 0.05 3.20
N ASN A 162 -8.00 -0.73 4.27
CA ASN A 162 -9.12 -1.37 4.97
C ASN A 162 -9.85 -0.42 5.92
N GLY A 163 -10.82 -0.93 6.69
CA GLY A 163 -11.63 -0.13 7.60
C GLY A 163 -10.84 0.55 8.73
N GLU A 164 -9.67 0.03 9.07
CA GLU A 164 -8.76 0.62 10.07
C GLU A 164 -7.79 1.65 9.45
N GLY A 165 -7.82 1.81 8.13
CA GLY A 165 -6.89 2.68 7.39
C GLY A 165 -5.54 2.03 7.06
N TRP A 166 -5.39 0.71 7.28
CA TRP A 166 -4.16 0.01 6.93
C TRP A 166 -4.08 -0.29 5.43
N PRO A 167 -2.91 -0.09 4.79
CA PRO A 167 -2.72 -0.45 3.41
C PRO A 167 -2.72 -1.97 3.23
N VAL A 168 -3.59 -2.46 2.34
CA VAL A 168 -3.71 -3.88 1.99
C VAL A 168 -3.22 -4.19 0.59
N TYR A 169 -3.17 -3.19 -0.30
CA TYR A 169 -2.68 -3.33 -1.67
C TYR A 169 -2.29 -1.97 -2.25
N THR A 170 -1.27 -1.92 -3.11
CA THR A 170 -0.91 -0.72 -3.88
C THR A 170 -0.62 -1.10 -5.32
N ALA A 171 -1.14 -0.31 -6.26
CA ALA A 171 -0.78 -0.38 -7.68
C ALA A 171 -0.41 1.00 -8.22
N ALA A 172 0.35 1.02 -9.30
CA ALA A 172 0.74 2.23 -9.99
C ALA A 172 0.62 2.07 -11.51
N PHE A 173 0.48 3.20 -12.21
CA PHE A 173 0.64 3.31 -13.65
C PHE A 173 1.41 4.59 -13.97
N ASP A 174 2.02 4.65 -15.15
CA ASP A 174 2.75 5.83 -15.59
C ASP A 174 1.88 6.69 -16.52
N TYR A 175 1.73 7.97 -16.21
CA TYR A 175 1.01 8.94 -17.05
C TYR A 175 2.01 9.85 -17.75
N VAL A 176 2.11 9.77 -19.07
CA VAL A 176 3.25 10.32 -19.82
C VAL A 176 2.80 11.33 -20.86
N LYS A 177 3.72 12.19 -21.30
CA LYS A 177 3.48 13.04 -22.46
C LYS A 177 3.47 12.18 -23.72
N LYS A 178 2.50 12.40 -24.61
CA LYS A 178 2.42 11.67 -25.88
C LYS A 178 3.67 11.87 -26.74
N GLU A 179 4.31 13.02 -26.65
CA GLU A 179 5.51 13.35 -27.43
C GLU A 179 6.69 12.45 -27.06
N ASP A 180 6.80 12.07 -25.77
CA ASP A 180 7.88 11.23 -25.26
C ASP A 180 7.58 9.73 -25.44
N TYR A 181 6.29 9.37 -25.36
CA TYR A 181 5.80 8.00 -25.48
C TYR A 181 4.47 8.00 -26.25
N PRO A 182 4.51 7.81 -27.59
CA PRO A 182 3.33 7.97 -28.42
C PRO A 182 2.31 6.83 -28.28
N GLU A 183 2.70 5.71 -27.67
CA GLU A 183 1.87 4.51 -27.51
C GLU A 183 1.55 4.24 -26.04
N ASP A 184 0.29 3.87 -25.80
CA ASP A 184 -0.19 3.43 -24.48
C ASP A 184 0.23 1.98 -24.21
N ALA A 185 0.43 1.62 -22.94
CA ALA A 185 0.62 0.23 -22.55
C ALA A 185 -0.68 -0.30 -21.92
N ILE A 186 -1.56 -0.82 -22.77
CA ILE A 186 -2.87 -1.37 -22.41
C ILE A 186 -2.88 -2.87 -22.77
N LEU A 187 -3.18 -3.70 -21.79
CA LEU A 187 -3.27 -5.16 -21.91
C LEU A 187 -4.74 -5.61 -21.87
N PRO A 188 -5.07 -6.83 -22.35
CA PRO A 188 -6.36 -7.43 -22.08
C PRO A 188 -6.68 -7.48 -20.58
N PRO A 189 -7.96 -7.44 -20.18
CA PRO A 189 -8.32 -7.47 -18.77
C PRO A 189 -7.91 -8.82 -18.15
N PRO A 190 -7.46 -8.83 -16.88
CA PRO A 190 -7.10 -10.07 -16.22
C PRO A 190 -8.35 -10.95 -16.00
N PRO A 191 -8.20 -12.29 -16.05
CA PRO A 191 -9.30 -13.21 -15.85
C PRO A 191 -9.97 -13.02 -14.47
N PRO A 192 -11.29 -13.27 -14.35
CA PRO A 192 -12.08 -13.03 -13.13
C PRO A 192 -11.97 -14.07 -12.01
#